data_AF-A0A1I7YSK3-F1
#
_entry.id   AF-A0A1I7YSK3-F1
#
_cell.length_a   1.000
_cell.length_b   1.000
_cell.length_c   1.000
_cell.angle_alpha   90.00
_cell.angle_beta   90.00
_cell.angle_gamma   90.00
#
_symmetry.space_group_name_H-M   'P 1'
#
loop_
_entity.id
_entity.type
_entity.pdbx_description
1 polymer ?
#
loop_
_entity_poly.entity_id
_entity_poly.type
_entity_poly.pdbx_seq_one_letter_code
_entity_poly.pdbx_strand_id
1 'polypeptide(L)'
;MAAFSKIGQGEPDGRDRAGLDCTEDVLAGMSAPEEIPEHTAPGEMAQSPDDYDSDFVVIPEHQSMPTSLLEPTPEINQRPEQEPHFSDLFSIFSISDHEREALQPILNSLSSTQDVLERLNRSIEERNVESQELRDSLREARERQEKLSAEHEQTLNENRLLKATQEELLAKVTSLEIEVKQESERVSLEQKKETEATQMQTEDETSLLKKERTELLEKLEEERASRESLMVMMAKLNETIQKAKEEAKEEVEKAKEETQKAEAELDAAKEEATNAREALLQESERRAEAEKKAAEATTERRTEAEKKAAEATTLVETLRADVERERQELLQQNISGSDPCLQRIAILENSLVSDTEARLRLEKSLEKAREESQKAREESQKAREESQKAREEARLEVERARADANMTMQELAQVLHRVDDFQSALTDARAQLERREAELEQRLGEKQNLEFMLEDCMNENRNLAEAVRVVQRERDELESENRALRIDYRRRLEEN
;
A
#
# COMPACT_ATOMS: atom_id res chain seq x y z
N MET A 1 -18.27 -18.88 -55.11
CA MET A 1 -19.01 -19.60 -54.05
C MET A 1 -17.99 -20.07 -53.03
N ALA A 2 -17.91 -19.38 -51.88
CA ALA A 2 -16.99 -19.68 -50.79
C ALA A 2 -17.79 -20.24 -49.61
N ALA A 3 -17.27 -21.30 -48.97
CA ALA A 3 -17.84 -21.91 -47.77
C ALA A 3 -16.87 -21.76 -46.59
N PHE A 4 -17.32 -20.95 -45.64
CA PHE A 4 -17.21 -21.00 -44.16
C PHE A 4 -16.20 -21.94 -43.45
N SER A 5 -15.34 -21.28 -42.67
CA SER A 5 -15.17 -21.37 -41.19
C SER A 5 -15.16 -22.71 -40.45
N LYS A 6 -14.08 -22.97 -39.69
CA LYS A 6 -14.07 -23.22 -38.23
C LYS A 6 -12.64 -23.55 -37.74
N ILE A 7 -12.06 -22.71 -36.87
CA ILE A 7 -10.95 -23.11 -35.98
C ILE A 7 -11.47 -22.93 -34.55
N GLY A 8 -11.38 -24.02 -33.80
CA GLY A 8 -11.95 -24.21 -32.47
C GLY A 8 -11.14 -23.58 -31.35
N GLN A 9 -11.86 -23.35 -30.27
CA GLN A 9 -11.42 -22.93 -28.95
C GLN A 9 -10.51 -23.98 -28.31
N GLY A 10 -9.43 -23.54 -27.67
CA GLY A 10 -8.61 -24.36 -26.78
C GLY A 10 -8.89 -23.98 -25.33
N GLU A 11 -9.40 -24.92 -24.54
CA GLU A 11 -9.37 -24.93 -23.08
C GLU A 11 -8.00 -25.44 -22.61
N PRO A 12 -7.47 -24.99 -21.46
CA PRO A 12 -6.46 -25.74 -20.73
C PRO A 12 -7.08 -26.51 -19.57
N ASP A 13 -6.98 -27.84 -19.69
CA ASP A 13 -7.22 -28.83 -18.65
C ASP A 13 -6.39 -28.59 -17.39
N GLY A 14 -7.02 -28.83 -16.24
CA GLY A 14 -6.37 -28.94 -14.95
C GLY A 14 -5.46 -30.16 -14.86
N ARG A 15 -4.40 -30.02 -14.07
CA ARG A 15 -3.73 -31.15 -13.43
C ARG A 15 -3.35 -30.80 -12.01
N ASP A 16 -3.87 -31.65 -11.13
CA ASP A 16 -3.51 -31.86 -9.75
C ASP A 16 -2.01 -32.08 -9.54
N ARG A 17 -1.46 -31.58 -8.43
CA ARG A 17 -0.40 -32.27 -7.68
C ARG A 17 -0.24 -31.74 -6.25
N ALA A 18 -0.60 -32.62 -5.31
CA ALA A 18 -0.01 -32.88 -3.98
C ALA A 18 0.16 -31.68 -3.01
N GLY A 19 -0.43 -31.64 -1.82
CA GLY A 19 -0.81 -32.74 -0.93
C GLY A 19 0.41 -33.26 -0.16
N LEU A 20 0.85 -32.53 0.87
CA LEU A 20 1.76 -33.00 1.91
C LEU A 20 1.37 -32.38 3.25
N ASP A 21 0.44 -33.05 3.93
CA ASP A 21 0.37 -33.10 5.39
C ASP A 21 1.40 -34.12 5.88
N CYS A 22 2.18 -33.78 6.92
CA CYS A 22 2.69 -34.72 7.92
C CYS A 22 3.09 -33.96 9.20
N THR A 23 2.25 -34.12 10.22
CA THR A 23 2.57 -34.49 11.61
C THR A 23 3.34 -33.53 12.53
N GLU A 24 2.63 -33.22 13.61
CA GLU A 24 3.07 -32.79 14.94
C GLU A 24 4.34 -33.51 15.43
N ASP A 25 5.22 -32.76 16.09
CA ASP A 25 5.88 -33.25 17.31
C ASP A 25 6.16 -32.09 18.28
N VAL A 26 6.02 -32.46 19.54
CA VAL A 26 5.74 -31.64 20.72
C VAL A 26 7.02 -31.45 21.56
N LEU A 27 7.16 -30.27 22.16
CA LEU A 27 7.93 -29.94 23.38
C LEU A 27 9.39 -30.41 23.53
N ALA A 28 10.32 -29.45 23.44
CA ALA A 28 11.44 -29.22 24.36
C ALA A 28 12.11 -27.91 23.89
N GLY A 29 12.47 -26.91 24.69
CA GLY A 29 12.64 -26.81 26.13
C GLY A 29 13.69 -25.73 26.36
N MET A 30 13.29 -24.66 27.07
CA MET A 30 14.09 -23.86 27.99
C MET A 30 15.35 -23.12 27.51
N SER A 31 15.33 -21.82 27.84
CA SER A 31 16.42 -20.96 28.33
C SER A 31 17.44 -20.35 27.35
N ALA A 32 17.37 -19.01 27.20
CA ALA A 32 18.40 -18.06 27.62
C ALA A 32 17.79 -16.63 27.69
N PRO A 33 18.05 -15.83 28.75
CA PRO A 33 17.62 -14.44 28.80
C PRO A 33 18.61 -13.55 28.04
N GLU A 34 18.08 -12.69 27.17
CA GLU A 34 18.85 -11.71 26.42
C GLU A 34 19.08 -10.46 27.28
N GLU A 35 20.33 -9.99 27.29
CA GLU A 35 20.86 -8.89 28.08
C GLU A 35 20.20 -7.55 27.74
N ILE A 36 19.82 -6.79 28.76
CA ILE A 36 19.33 -5.41 28.63
C ILE A 36 20.58 -4.49 28.56
N PRO A 37 20.70 -3.59 27.57
CA PRO A 37 21.85 -2.71 27.45
C PRO A 37 21.84 -1.62 28.53
N GLU A 38 22.98 -1.49 29.21
CA GLU A 38 23.33 -0.37 30.10
C GLU A 38 23.45 0.92 29.28
N HIS A 39 22.62 1.92 29.60
CA HIS A 39 22.87 3.32 29.24
C HIS A 39 23.28 4.12 30.48
N THR A 40 24.54 4.54 30.47
CA THR A 40 25.17 5.49 31.38
C THR A 40 24.75 6.94 31.11
N ALA A 41 24.48 7.69 32.20
CA ALA A 41 24.95 9.05 32.54
C ALA A 41 23.83 9.93 33.16
N PRO A 42 24.17 11.04 33.87
CA PRO A 42 25.10 11.19 34.99
C PRO A 42 24.40 11.82 36.21
N GLY A 43 25.06 11.77 37.38
CA GLY A 43 24.58 12.43 38.59
C GLY A 43 24.70 13.96 38.55
N GLU A 44 23.74 14.63 39.17
CA GLU A 44 23.92 15.95 39.76
C GLU A 44 23.34 15.94 41.17
N MET A 45 24.21 16.22 42.13
CA MET A 45 23.93 16.33 43.55
C MET A 45 23.26 17.68 43.83
N ALA A 46 22.08 17.66 44.44
CA ALA A 46 21.52 18.84 45.08
C ALA A 46 21.77 18.77 46.59
N GLN A 47 22.50 19.78 47.06
CA GLN A 47 22.77 20.09 48.45
C GLN A 47 21.51 20.61 49.16
N SER A 48 21.46 20.45 50.48
CA SER A 48 21.31 21.52 51.50
C SER A 48 20.59 21.00 52.76
N PRO A 49 20.60 21.72 53.90
CA PRO A 49 21.23 21.26 55.14
C PRO A 49 20.18 21.16 56.26
N ASP A 50 20.55 20.64 57.43
CA ASP A 50 20.43 21.39 58.69
C ASP A 50 20.72 20.49 59.89
N ASP A 51 21.59 21.05 60.72
CA ASP A 51 21.86 20.69 62.09
C ASP A 51 20.56 20.59 62.90
N TYR A 52 20.37 19.48 63.61
CA TYR A 52 19.72 19.54 64.92
C TYR A 52 20.52 18.70 65.91
N ASP A 53 20.96 19.43 66.92
CA ASP A 53 21.78 19.01 68.04
C ASP A 53 21.24 17.76 68.74
N SER A 54 22.11 16.77 68.85
CA SER A 54 21.97 15.64 69.76
C SER A 54 22.26 16.09 71.19
N ASP A 55 21.32 16.82 71.80
CA ASP A 55 21.26 17.01 73.26
C ASP A 55 20.62 15.75 73.90
N PHE A 56 21.38 14.66 73.92
CA PHE A 56 21.14 13.58 74.88
C PHE A 56 21.61 14.08 76.26
N VAL A 57 20.72 14.83 76.92
CA VAL A 57 20.89 15.14 78.34
C VAL A 57 20.78 13.84 79.12
N VAL A 58 21.95 13.40 79.57
CA VAL A 58 22.19 12.48 80.67
C VAL A 58 21.18 12.75 81.79
N ILE A 59 20.25 11.81 82.02
CA ILE A 59 19.51 11.74 83.28
C ILE A 59 20.56 11.40 84.35
N PRO A 60 20.81 12.28 85.33
CA PRO A 60 21.80 11.99 86.36
C PRO A 60 21.35 10.80 87.19
N GLU A 61 22.29 9.88 87.36
CA GLU A 61 22.25 8.78 88.30
C GLU A 61 21.74 9.24 89.68
N HIS A 62 20.77 8.47 90.18
CA HIS A 62 20.52 8.19 91.60
C HIS A 62 21.34 9.01 92.60
N GLN A 63 20.81 10.18 93.00
CA GLN A 63 21.14 10.71 94.31
C GLN A 63 20.43 9.86 95.37
N SER A 64 21.26 9.06 96.02
CA SER A 64 21.01 8.36 97.27
C SER A 64 20.19 9.19 98.25
N MET A 65 18.93 8.78 98.45
CA MET A 65 18.25 9.02 99.72
C MET A 65 19.07 8.32 100.81
N PRO A 66 19.54 9.01 101.86
CA PRO A 66 20.03 8.31 103.03
C PRO A 66 18.80 7.69 103.72
N THR A 67 18.59 6.40 103.50
CA THR A 67 17.96 5.52 104.49
C THR A 67 18.79 5.59 105.76
N SER A 68 18.56 6.64 106.55
CA SER A 68 18.94 6.65 107.95
C SER A 68 17.95 5.73 108.66
N LEU A 69 18.37 4.48 108.79
CA LEU A 69 17.86 3.51 109.75
C LEU A 69 17.98 4.16 111.14
N LEU A 70 16.97 4.94 111.55
CA LEU A 70 16.66 5.08 112.96
C LEU A 70 15.93 3.79 113.37
N GLU A 71 16.72 2.74 113.54
CA GLU A 71 16.41 1.75 114.56
C GLU A 71 16.38 2.49 115.90
N PRO A 72 15.28 2.51 116.65
CA PRO A 72 15.39 2.74 118.07
C PRO A 72 16.06 1.49 118.63
N THR A 73 17.34 1.57 118.97
CA THR A 73 17.99 0.68 119.93
C THR A 73 17.05 0.47 121.13
N PRO A 74 16.58 -0.76 121.42
CA PRO A 74 16.13 -1.14 122.74
C PRO A 74 17.24 -2.00 123.36
N GLU A 75 18.45 -1.48 123.50
CA GLU A 75 19.51 -2.18 124.24
C GLU A 75 19.46 -1.91 125.74
N ILE A 76 18.27 -2.00 126.37
CA ILE A 76 18.13 -2.34 127.79
C ILE A 76 16.77 -3.03 127.98
N ASN A 77 16.71 -4.33 127.70
CA ASN A 77 15.93 -5.34 128.46
C ASN A 77 15.95 -6.68 127.72
N GLN A 78 17.15 -7.22 127.48
CA GLN A 78 17.29 -8.68 127.42
C GLN A 78 17.74 -9.14 128.80
N ARG A 79 16.77 -9.39 129.68
CA ARG A 79 16.93 -10.45 130.67
C ARG A 79 15.95 -11.56 130.33
N PRO A 80 16.42 -12.81 130.27
CA PRO A 80 15.56 -13.95 130.03
C PRO A 80 14.54 -14.02 131.15
N GLU A 81 13.29 -14.33 130.77
CA GLU A 81 12.26 -15.02 131.55
C GLU A 81 12.64 -15.26 133.03
N GLN A 82 12.66 -14.19 133.81
CA GLN A 82 12.42 -14.28 135.24
C GLN A 82 10.98 -13.86 135.37
N GLU A 83 10.07 -14.83 135.31
CA GLU A 83 8.87 -14.70 136.13
C GLU A 83 9.39 -14.42 137.55
N PRO A 84 9.19 -13.23 138.12
CA PRO A 84 9.33 -13.12 139.54
C PRO A 84 8.13 -13.92 140.05
N HIS A 85 8.37 -15.16 140.47
CA HIS A 85 7.46 -15.84 141.37
C HIS A 85 7.42 -15.00 142.65
N PHE A 86 6.64 -13.91 142.63
CA PHE A 86 6.45 -13.04 143.78
C PHE A 86 5.85 -13.83 144.95
N SER A 87 5.28 -15.00 144.69
CA SER A 87 4.87 -16.01 145.68
C SER A 87 6.02 -16.47 146.59
N ASP A 88 7.28 -16.45 146.13
CA ASP A 88 8.43 -16.96 146.88
C ASP A 88 9.19 -15.91 147.68
N LEU A 89 9.02 -14.62 147.38
CA LEU A 89 9.66 -13.54 148.15
C LEU A 89 9.11 -13.44 149.58
N PHE A 90 7.83 -13.78 149.80
CA PHE A 90 7.22 -13.84 151.13
C PHE A 90 7.63 -15.06 151.96
N SER A 91 8.24 -16.06 151.33
CA SER A 91 8.82 -17.23 152.02
C SER A 91 10.19 -16.92 152.64
N ILE A 92 10.86 -15.84 152.18
CA ILE A 92 12.23 -15.46 152.58
C ILE A 92 12.22 -14.46 153.73
N PHE A 93 11.19 -13.61 153.82
CA PHE A 93 10.98 -12.74 154.96
C PHE A 93 10.11 -13.47 155.99
N SER A 94 10.55 -13.53 157.26
CA SER A 94 9.82 -14.12 158.39
C SER A 94 8.57 -13.30 158.74
N ILE A 95 7.65 -13.19 157.79
CA ILE A 95 6.41 -12.43 157.82
C ILE A 95 5.37 -13.31 158.49
N SER A 96 4.66 -12.76 159.48
CA SER A 96 3.61 -13.49 160.19
C SER A 96 2.48 -13.88 159.23
N ASP A 97 1.76 -14.98 159.50
CA ASP A 97 0.67 -15.46 158.62
C ASP A 97 -0.35 -14.34 158.29
N HIS A 98 -0.55 -13.40 159.21
CA HIS A 98 -1.45 -12.27 159.06
C HIS A 98 -0.95 -11.20 158.08
N GLU A 99 0.36 -10.94 158.05
CA GLU A 99 0.98 -10.01 157.10
C GLU A 99 1.04 -10.63 155.69
N ARG A 100 1.19 -11.95 155.57
CA ARG A 100 1.08 -12.65 154.29
C ARG A 100 -0.34 -12.56 153.73
N GLU A 101 -1.35 -12.76 154.57
CA GLU A 101 -2.76 -12.61 154.21
C GLU A 101 -3.09 -11.15 153.81
N ALA A 102 -2.49 -10.17 154.48
CA ALA A 102 -2.65 -8.75 154.14
C ALA A 102 -1.98 -8.33 152.80
N LEU A 103 -0.91 -9.02 152.39
CA LEU A 103 -0.14 -8.71 151.17
C LEU A 103 -0.56 -9.53 149.95
N GLN A 104 -1.29 -10.63 150.14
CA GLN A 104 -1.86 -11.46 149.07
C GLN A 104 -2.74 -10.67 148.06
N PRO A 105 -3.56 -9.69 148.46
CA PRO A 105 -4.33 -8.86 147.50
C PRO A 105 -3.44 -8.00 146.61
N ILE A 106 -2.31 -7.52 147.13
CA ILE A 106 -1.35 -6.68 146.39
C ILE A 106 -0.62 -7.54 145.36
N LEU A 107 -0.21 -8.76 145.73
CA LEU A 107 0.34 -9.77 144.83
C LEU A 107 -0.60 -10.12 143.68
N ASN A 108 -1.87 -10.42 144.00
CA ASN A 108 -2.88 -10.72 143.00
C ASN A 108 -3.13 -9.54 142.07
N SER A 109 -3.10 -8.30 142.60
CA SER A 109 -3.19 -7.08 141.80
C SER A 109 -1.98 -6.91 140.86
N LEU A 110 -0.76 -7.13 141.36
CA LEU A 110 0.47 -7.05 140.57
C LEU A 110 0.51 -8.09 139.44
N SER A 111 0.17 -9.35 139.75
CA SER A 111 0.05 -10.41 138.74
C SER A 111 -1.04 -10.07 137.71
N SER A 112 -2.21 -9.58 138.13
CA SER A 112 -3.25 -9.11 137.20
C SER A 112 -2.78 -7.93 136.33
N THR A 113 -1.99 -7.00 136.87
CA THR A 113 -1.44 -5.90 136.06
C THR A 113 -0.40 -6.39 135.07
N GLN A 114 0.40 -7.40 135.44
CA GLN A 114 1.35 -8.03 134.53
C GLN A 114 0.65 -8.74 133.37
N ASP A 115 -0.40 -9.55 133.64
CA ASP A 115 -1.22 -10.19 132.61
C ASP A 115 -1.83 -9.17 131.65
N VAL A 116 -2.31 -8.03 132.19
CA VAL A 116 -2.86 -6.94 131.37
C VAL A 116 -1.76 -6.30 130.50
N LEU A 117 -0.56 -6.09 131.05
CA LEU A 117 0.58 -5.53 130.29
C LEU A 117 1.07 -6.48 129.20
N GLU A 118 1.12 -7.79 129.45
CA GLU A 118 1.50 -8.79 128.44
C GLU A 118 0.48 -8.87 127.31
N ARG A 119 -0.83 -8.84 127.63
CA ARG A 119 -1.90 -8.76 126.62
C ARG A 119 -1.84 -7.45 125.84
N LEU A 120 -1.54 -6.33 126.51
CA LEU A 120 -1.39 -5.04 125.85
C LEU A 120 -0.19 -5.04 124.90
N ASN A 121 0.96 -5.57 125.32
CA ASN A 121 2.15 -5.70 124.47
C ASN A 121 1.87 -6.58 123.26
N ARG A 122 1.24 -7.74 123.44
CA ARG A 122 0.86 -8.61 122.31
C ARG A 122 -0.08 -7.88 121.34
N SER A 123 -1.07 -7.15 121.85
CA SER A 123 -1.97 -6.34 121.02
C SER A 123 -1.26 -5.18 120.30
N ILE A 124 -0.19 -4.62 120.88
CA ILE A 124 0.64 -3.60 120.23
C ILE A 124 1.47 -4.24 119.12
N GLU A 125 2.07 -5.42 119.35
CA GLU A 125 2.83 -6.17 118.36
C GLU A 125 1.95 -6.58 117.17
N GLU A 126 0.76 -7.14 117.42
CA GLU A 126 -0.22 -7.48 116.38
C GLU A 126 -0.59 -6.24 115.55
N ARG A 127 -0.93 -5.11 116.20
CA ARG A 127 -1.23 -3.86 115.50
C ARG A 127 -0.05 -3.28 114.72
N ASN A 128 1.19 -3.53 115.17
CA ASN A 128 2.38 -3.10 114.44
C ASN A 128 2.59 -3.92 113.16
N VAL A 129 2.36 -5.24 113.21
CA VAL A 129 2.38 -6.10 112.02
C VAL A 129 1.28 -5.69 111.05
N GLU A 130 0.05 -5.52 111.53
CA GLU A 130 -1.08 -5.03 110.70
C GLU A 130 -0.78 -3.65 110.10
N SER A 131 -0.18 -2.73 110.87
CA SER A 131 0.22 -1.41 110.37
C SER A 131 1.30 -1.51 109.30
N GLN A 132 2.24 -2.44 109.44
CA GLN A 132 3.30 -2.68 108.46
C GLN A 132 2.73 -3.27 107.16
N GLU A 133 1.86 -4.28 107.25
CA GLU A 133 1.15 -4.86 106.10
C GLU A 133 0.30 -3.83 105.37
N LEU A 134 -0.39 -2.95 106.10
CA LEU A 134 -1.13 -1.84 105.52
C LEU A 134 -0.21 -0.85 104.80
N ARG A 135 0.96 -0.50 105.37
CA ARG A 135 1.92 0.40 104.72
C ARG A 135 2.49 -0.21 103.44
N ASP A 136 2.82 -1.50 103.45
CA ASP A 136 3.36 -2.20 102.29
C ASP A 136 2.29 -2.34 101.19
N SER A 137 1.04 -2.65 101.56
CA SER A 137 -0.10 -2.65 100.62
C SER A 137 -0.35 -1.28 100.01
N LEU A 138 -0.24 -0.20 100.80
CA LEU A 138 -0.42 1.17 100.32
C LEU A 138 0.75 1.61 99.41
N ARG A 139 1.96 1.13 99.67
CA ARG A 139 3.12 1.31 98.78
C ARG A 139 2.88 0.61 97.44
N GLU A 140 2.49 -0.67 97.47
CA GLU A 140 2.24 -1.44 96.25
C GLU A 140 1.09 -0.83 95.42
N ALA A 141 0.02 -0.36 96.07
CA ALA A 141 -1.07 0.35 95.41
C ALA A 141 -0.60 1.64 94.73
N ARG A 142 0.30 2.40 95.36
CA ARG A 142 0.90 3.62 94.77
C ARG A 142 1.79 3.29 93.58
N GLU A 143 2.64 2.27 93.68
CA GLU A 143 3.50 1.84 92.57
C GLU A 143 2.67 1.34 91.37
N ARG A 144 1.59 0.59 91.62
CA ARG A 144 0.66 0.17 90.57
C ARG A 144 -0.07 1.37 89.96
N GLN A 145 -0.50 2.34 90.77
CA GLN A 145 -1.13 3.57 90.29
C GLN A 145 -0.17 4.38 89.40
N GLU A 146 1.10 4.50 89.80
CA GLU A 146 2.13 5.20 89.04
C GLU A 146 2.38 4.52 87.69
N LYS A 147 2.54 3.19 87.67
CA LYS A 147 2.66 2.41 86.42
C LYS A 147 1.46 2.59 85.50
N LEU A 148 0.24 2.46 86.03
CA LEU A 148 -0.99 2.67 85.26
C LEU A 148 -1.09 4.10 84.72
N SER A 149 -0.63 5.11 85.48
CA SER A 149 -0.63 6.49 85.02
C SER A 149 0.36 6.71 83.87
N ALA A 150 1.53 6.08 83.93
CA ALA A 150 2.53 6.14 82.87
C ALA A 150 2.05 5.41 81.60
N GLU A 151 1.47 4.22 81.73
CA GLU A 151 0.87 3.47 80.61
C GLU A 151 -0.29 4.25 79.97
N HIS A 152 -1.11 4.93 80.79
CA HIS A 152 -2.19 5.77 80.28
C HIS A 152 -1.65 6.98 79.51
N GLU A 153 -0.63 7.66 80.02
CA GLU A 153 0.01 8.79 79.33
C GLU A 153 0.66 8.34 78.02
N GLN A 154 1.34 7.20 78.01
CA GLN A 154 1.89 6.60 76.80
C GLN A 154 0.79 6.34 75.76
N THR A 155 -0.30 5.69 76.17
CA THR A 155 -1.44 5.38 75.29
C THR A 155 -2.09 6.66 74.73
N LEU A 156 -2.18 7.73 75.53
CA LEU A 156 -2.68 9.02 75.08
C LEU A 156 -1.78 9.64 74.02
N ASN A 157 -0.47 9.56 74.19
CA ASN A 157 0.50 10.07 73.23
C ASN A 157 0.48 9.26 71.92
N GLU A 158 0.41 7.93 71.99
CA GLU A 158 0.22 7.06 70.83
C GLU A 158 -1.08 7.39 70.09
N ASN A 159 -2.19 7.62 70.81
CA ASN A 159 -3.46 8.00 70.19
C ASN A 159 -3.39 9.37 69.48
N ARG A 160 -2.67 10.34 70.07
CA ARG A 160 -2.43 11.65 69.42
C ARG A 160 -1.62 11.49 68.15
N LEU A 161 -0.56 10.68 68.18
CA LEU A 161 0.28 10.42 67.01
C LEU A 161 -0.51 9.73 65.89
N LEU A 162 -1.29 8.70 66.24
CA LEU A 162 -2.16 8.02 65.28
C LEU A 162 -3.18 8.98 64.64
N LYS A 163 -3.80 9.88 65.41
CA LYS A 163 -4.70 10.91 64.87
C LYS A 163 -3.99 11.85 63.89
N ALA A 164 -2.80 12.32 64.25
CA ALA A 164 -2.01 13.18 63.36
C ALA A 164 -1.65 12.46 62.05
N THR A 165 -1.22 11.19 62.11
CA THR A 165 -0.93 10.40 60.90
C THR A 165 -2.17 10.13 60.06
N GLN A 166 -3.33 9.92 60.70
CA GLN A 166 -4.60 9.74 60.01
C GLN A 166 -5.01 11.01 59.26
N GLU A 167 -4.89 12.18 59.89
CA GLU A 167 -5.18 13.48 59.27
C GLU A 167 -4.24 13.74 58.08
N GLU A 168 -2.95 13.43 58.21
CA GLU A 168 -1.98 13.57 57.12
C GLU A 168 -2.31 12.64 55.93
N LEU A 169 -2.66 11.38 56.20
CA LEU A 169 -3.05 10.43 55.15
C LEU A 169 -4.34 10.88 54.45
N LEU A 170 -5.35 11.34 55.20
CA LEU A 170 -6.57 11.88 54.61
C LEU A 170 -6.27 13.08 53.70
N ALA A 171 -5.39 13.99 54.13
CA ALA A 171 -4.96 15.12 53.29
C ALA A 171 -4.30 14.64 51.99
N LYS A 172 -3.38 13.66 52.06
CA LYS A 172 -2.73 13.09 50.86
C LYS A 172 -3.73 12.41 49.92
N VAL A 173 -4.66 11.62 50.45
CA VAL A 173 -5.71 10.98 49.64
C VAL A 173 -6.57 12.01 48.93
N THR A 174 -7.01 13.05 49.65
CA THR A 174 -7.82 14.12 49.02
C THR A 174 -7.05 14.88 47.94
N SER A 175 -5.73 15.08 48.10
CA SER A 175 -4.88 15.68 47.06
C SER A 175 -4.82 14.80 45.82
N LEU A 176 -4.57 13.50 45.99
CA LEU A 176 -4.53 12.55 44.88
C LEU A 176 -5.87 12.42 44.16
N GLU A 177 -6.99 12.45 44.88
CA GLU A 177 -8.32 12.46 44.26
C GLU A 177 -8.55 13.70 43.39
N ILE A 178 -8.01 14.86 43.78
CA ILE A 178 -8.08 16.08 42.98
C ILE A 178 -7.21 15.95 41.74
N GLU A 179 -5.97 15.47 41.88
CA GLU A 179 -5.05 15.25 40.75
C GLU A 179 -5.62 14.27 39.73
N VAL A 180 -6.16 13.14 40.18
CA VAL A 180 -6.80 12.14 39.31
C VAL A 180 -7.99 12.74 38.57
N LYS A 181 -8.82 13.56 39.23
CA LYS A 181 -9.94 14.25 38.57
C LYS A 181 -9.43 15.21 37.49
N GLN A 182 -8.43 16.04 37.80
CA GLN A 182 -7.85 16.99 36.86
C GLN A 182 -7.22 16.28 35.65
N GLU A 183 -6.49 15.18 35.88
CA GLU A 183 -5.88 14.41 34.81
C GLU A 183 -6.95 13.72 33.94
N SER A 184 -8.03 13.20 34.54
CA SER A 184 -9.15 12.62 33.78
C SER A 184 -9.86 13.65 32.90
N GLU A 185 -10.02 14.89 33.38
CA GLU A 185 -10.59 16.00 32.60
C GLU A 185 -9.65 16.40 31.46
N ARG A 186 -8.35 16.46 31.73
CA ARG A 186 -7.32 16.77 30.73
C ARG A 186 -7.30 15.72 29.61
N VAL A 187 -7.24 14.44 29.95
CA VAL A 187 -7.26 13.33 28.98
C VAL A 187 -8.54 13.37 28.16
N SER A 188 -9.70 13.63 28.78
CA SER A 188 -10.96 13.76 28.04
C SER A 188 -10.97 14.94 27.06
N LEU A 189 -10.41 16.09 27.45
CA LEU A 189 -10.29 17.24 26.56
C LEU A 189 -9.32 16.99 25.40
N GLU A 190 -8.23 16.29 25.66
CA GLU A 190 -7.23 15.93 24.64
C GLU A 190 -7.82 14.93 23.63
N GLN A 191 -8.52 13.89 24.11
CA GLN A 191 -9.26 12.97 23.25
C GLN A 191 -10.31 13.68 22.40
N LYS A 192 -11.07 14.62 22.98
CA LYS A 192 -12.05 15.41 22.21
C LYS A 192 -11.39 16.20 21.08
N LYS A 193 -10.28 16.90 21.37
CA LYS A 193 -9.53 17.66 20.35
C LYS A 193 -8.99 16.75 19.25
N GLU A 194 -8.49 15.57 19.60
CA GLU A 194 -7.99 14.61 18.62
C GLU A 194 -9.13 14.06 17.75
N THR A 195 -10.28 13.75 18.34
CA THR A 195 -11.47 13.31 17.58
C THR A 195 -12.05 14.41 16.67
N GLU A 196 -12.07 15.66 17.13
CA GLU A 196 -12.52 16.80 16.31
C GLU A 196 -11.54 17.09 15.17
N ALA A 197 -10.23 17.02 15.43
CA ALA A 197 -9.20 17.23 14.42
C ALA A 197 -9.24 16.14 13.33
N THR A 198 -9.34 14.86 13.75
CA THR A 198 -9.46 13.73 12.82
C THR A 198 -10.76 13.82 12.02
N GLN A 199 -11.88 14.18 12.66
CA GLN A 199 -13.14 14.37 11.95
C GLN A 199 -13.03 15.49 10.90
N MET A 200 -12.50 16.67 11.25
CA MET A 200 -12.32 17.75 10.28
C MET A 200 -11.41 17.33 9.12
N GLN A 201 -10.30 16.65 9.40
CA GLN A 201 -9.41 16.16 8.34
C GLN A 201 -10.12 15.18 7.41
N THR A 202 -10.91 14.24 7.95
CA THR A 202 -11.69 13.31 7.12
C THR A 202 -12.77 14.02 6.31
N GLU A 203 -13.41 15.06 6.84
CA GLU A 203 -14.38 15.87 6.11
C GLU A 203 -13.71 16.64 4.96
N ASP A 204 -12.52 17.20 5.19
CA ASP A 204 -11.73 17.89 4.17
C ASP A 204 -11.28 16.92 3.06
N GLU A 205 -10.70 15.77 3.43
CA GLU A 205 -10.26 14.73 2.48
C GLU A 205 -11.44 14.19 1.65
N THR A 206 -12.58 13.90 2.29
CA THR A 206 -13.78 13.45 1.55
C THR A 206 -14.34 14.54 0.65
N SER A 207 -14.22 15.82 1.02
CA SER A 207 -14.61 16.94 0.16
C SER A 207 -13.71 17.06 -1.08
N LEU A 208 -12.40 16.86 -0.92
CA LEU A 208 -11.43 16.85 -2.02
C LEU A 208 -11.69 15.68 -2.96
N LEU A 209 -11.86 14.47 -2.44
CA LEU A 209 -12.18 13.28 -3.22
C LEU A 209 -13.50 13.43 -4.00
N LYS A 210 -14.51 14.09 -3.42
CA LYS A 210 -15.77 14.40 -4.13
C LYS A 210 -15.52 15.35 -5.30
N LYS A 211 -14.67 16.37 -5.15
CA LYS A 211 -14.31 17.30 -6.24
C LYS A 211 -13.53 16.60 -7.35
N GLU A 212 -12.51 15.83 -6.99
CA GLU A 212 -11.74 15.05 -7.96
C GLU A 212 -12.63 14.07 -8.72
N ARG A 213 -13.56 13.39 -8.02
CA ARG A 213 -14.54 12.52 -8.66
C ARG A 213 -15.41 13.27 -9.67
N THR A 214 -15.88 14.48 -9.35
CA THR A 214 -16.69 15.26 -10.29
C THR A 214 -15.89 15.70 -11.51
N GLU A 215 -14.64 16.13 -11.33
CA GLU A 215 -13.76 16.51 -12.45
C GLU A 215 -13.41 15.32 -13.35
N LEU A 216 -13.20 14.14 -12.77
CA LEU A 216 -12.95 12.92 -13.53
C LEU A 216 -14.19 12.47 -14.32
N LEU A 217 -15.40 12.64 -13.76
CA LEU A 217 -16.63 12.34 -14.47
C LEU A 217 -16.85 13.29 -15.65
N GLU A 218 -16.56 14.59 -15.47
CA GLU A 218 -16.63 15.58 -16.56
C GLU A 218 -15.64 15.25 -17.68
N LYS A 219 -14.36 14.96 -17.36
CA LYS A 219 -13.37 14.51 -18.35
C LYS A 219 -13.78 13.24 -19.08
N LEU A 220 -14.42 12.31 -18.37
CA LEU A 220 -14.92 11.07 -18.98
C LEU A 220 -16.08 11.34 -19.95
N GLU A 221 -16.94 12.31 -19.67
CA GLU A 221 -17.98 12.76 -20.60
C GLU A 221 -17.38 13.47 -21.83
N GLU A 222 -16.38 14.32 -21.64
CA GLU A 222 -15.64 14.96 -22.73
C GLU A 222 -14.95 13.94 -23.64
N GLU A 223 -14.28 12.93 -23.08
CA GLU A 223 -13.66 11.82 -23.82
C GLU A 223 -14.70 10.99 -24.57
N ARG A 224 -15.86 10.71 -23.96
CA ARG A 224 -16.97 10.02 -24.64
C ARG A 224 -17.48 10.83 -25.83
N ALA A 225 -17.72 12.11 -25.66
CA ALA A 225 -18.16 13.00 -26.74
C ALA A 225 -17.11 13.09 -27.86
N SER A 226 -15.83 13.18 -27.49
CA SER A 226 -14.70 13.20 -28.43
C SER A 226 -14.61 11.90 -29.22
N ARG A 227 -14.78 10.75 -28.56
CA ARG A 227 -14.80 9.43 -29.19
C ARG A 227 -16.00 9.25 -30.12
N GLU A 228 -17.18 9.71 -29.72
CA GLU A 228 -18.37 9.70 -30.59
C GLU A 228 -18.14 10.55 -31.84
N SER A 229 -17.58 11.75 -31.68
CA SER A 229 -17.20 12.62 -32.80
C SER A 229 -16.20 11.94 -33.75
N LEU A 230 -15.16 11.29 -33.20
CA LEU A 230 -14.19 10.53 -33.97
C LEU A 230 -14.83 9.37 -34.73
N MET A 231 -15.74 8.61 -34.10
CA MET A 231 -16.48 7.54 -34.78
C MET A 231 -17.33 8.07 -35.93
N VAL A 232 -17.98 9.23 -35.77
CA VAL A 232 -18.73 9.88 -36.85
C VAL A 232 -17.80 10.33 -37.98
N MET A 233 -16.63 10.91 -37.67
CA MET A 233 -15.65 11.28 -38.68
C MET A 233 -15.09 10.06 -39.43
N MET A 234 -14.77 8.97 -38.72
CA MET A 234 -14.35 7.71 -39.33
C MET A 234 -15.43 7.10 -40.22
N ALA A 235 -16.70 7.15 -39.80
CA ALA A 235 -17.82 6.67 -40.61
C ALA A 235 -17.96 7.49 -41.90
N LYS A 236 -17.88 8.83 -41.81
CA LYS A 236 -17.88 9.72 -42.98
C LYS A 236 -16.68 9.47 -43.90
N LEU A 237 -15.49 9.26 -43.35
CA LEU A 237 -14.29 8.94 -44.11
C LEU A 237 -14.42 7.59 -44.83
N ASN A 238 -15.00 6.58 -44.18
CA ASN A 238 -15.28 5.30 -44.82
C ASN A 238 -16.30 5.46 -45.96
N GLU A 239 -17.33 6.28 -45.78
CA GLU A 239 -18.29 6.60 -46.83
C GLU A 239 -17.63 7.31 -48.03
N THR A 240 -16.73 8.27 -47.79
CA THR A 240 -16.00 8.95 -48.88
C THR A 240 -15.03 8.01 -49.60
N ILE A 241 -14.32 7.14 -48.86
CA ILE A 241 -13.49 6.08 -49.45
C ILE A 241 -14.35 5.14 -50.30
N GLN A 242 -15.53 4.77 -49.83
CA GLN A 242 -16.42 3.88 -50.56
C GLN A 242 -16.96 4.54 -51.84
N LYS A 243 -17.39 5.81 -51.77
CA LYS A 243 -17.78 6.58 -52.96
C LYS A 243 -16.63 6.70 -53.95
N ALA A 244 -15.43 7.05 -53.51
CA ALA A 244 -14.26 7.12 -54.37
C ALA A 244 -13.90 5.77 -55.01
N LYS A 245 -14.08 4.65 -54.29
CA LYS A 245 -13.91 3.29 -54.84
C LYS A 245 -14.97 2.94 -55.87
N GLU A 246 -16.21 3.38 -55.68
CA GLU A 246 -17.30 3.19 -56.63
C GLU A 246 -17.09 4.03 -57.89
N GLU A 247 -16.74 5.31 -57.74
CA GLU A 247 -16.38 6.22 -58.84
C GLU A 247 -15.19 5.68 -59.64
N ALA A 248 -14.10 5.25 -58.97
CA ALA A 248 -12.96 4.65 -59.65
C ALA A 248 -13.32 3.35 -60.38
N LYS A 249 -14.27 2.55 -59.87
CA LYS A 249 -14.76 1.36 -60.58
C LYS A 249 -15.57 1.73 -61.81
N GLU A 250 -16.42 2.74 -61.74
CA GLU A 250 -17.18 3.24 -62.89
C GLU A 250 -16.25 3.82 -63.97
N GLU A 251 -15.20 4.55 -63.58
CA GLU A 251 -14.18 5.03 -64.52
C GLU A 251 -13.40 3.90 -65.17
N VAL A 252 -13.04 2.85 -64.42
CA VAL A 252 -12.39 1.66 -64.99
C VAL A 252 -13.32 0.88 -65.91
N GLU A 253 -14.62 0.78 -65.61
CA GLU A 253 -15.62 0.21 -66.51
C GLU A 253 -15.75 1.03 -67.80
N LYS A 254 -15.84 2.36 -67.71
CA LYS A 254 -15.85 3.23 -68.90
C LYS A 254 -14.58 3.08 -69.73
N ALA A 255 -13.40 3.05 -69.09
CA ALA A 255 -12.14 2.82 -69.78
C ALA A 255 -12.09 1.42 -70.43
N LYS A 256 -12.69 0.40 -69.80
CA LYS A 256 -12.85 -0.93 -70.41
C LYS A 256 -13.78 -0.91 -71.63
N GLU A 257 -14.90 -0.19 -71.57
CA GLU A 257 -15.79 -0.05 -72.71
C GLU A 257 -15.13 0.73 -73.86
N GLU A 258 -14.38 1.78 -73.56
CA GLU A 258 -13.64 2.56 -74.54
C GLU A 258 -12.50 1.75 -75.17
N THR A 259 -11.78 0.95 -74.37
CA THR A 259 -10.74 0.04 -74.90
C THR A 259 -11.35 -1.08 -75.74
N GLN A 260 -12.50 -1.65 -75.35
CA GLN A 260 -13.22 -2.62 -76.18
C GLN A 260 -13.72 -2.01 -77.50
N LYS A 261 -14.22 -0.77 -77.48
CA LYS A 261 -14.59 -0.04 -78.70
C LYS A 261 -13.38 0.22 -79.58
N ALA A 262 -12.27 0.69 -79.02
CA ALA A 262 -11.03 0.91 -79.76
C ALA A 262 -10.46 -0.40 -80.32
N GLU A 263 -10.58 -1.51 -79.59
CA GLU A 263 -10.15 -2.84 -80.06
C GLU A 263 -11.05 -3.34 -81.20
N ALA A 264 -12.37 -3.13 -81.11
CA ALA A 264 -13.30 -3.44 -82.20
C ALA A 264 -13.06 -2.57 -83.45
N GLU A 265 -12.76 -1.28 -83.28
CA GLU A 265 -12.38 -0.38 -84.38
C GLU A 265 -11.04 -0.80 -85.00
N LEU A 266 -10.07 -1.22 -84.17
CA LEU A 266 -8.80 -1.75 -84.64
C LEU A 266 -8.98 -3.04 -85.43
N ASP A 267 -9.83 -3.95 -84.97
CA ASP A 267 -10.10 -5.21 -85.68
C ASP A 267 -10.88 -4.97 -86.98
N ALA A 268 -11.82 -4.03 -87.00
CA ALA A 268 -12.46 -3.58 -88.23
C ALA A 268 -11.44 -2.97 -89.21
N ALA A 269 -10.50 -2.15 -88.72
CA ALA A 269 -9.43 -1.58 -89.54
C ALA A 269 -8.44 -2.66 -90.04
N LYS A 270 -8.15 -3.70 -89.24
CA LYS A 270 -7.37 -4.85 -89.68
C LYS A 270 -8.11 -5.64 -90.75
N GLU A 271 -9.41 -5.88 -90.59
CA GLU A 271 -10.23 -6.60 -91.55
C GLU A 271 -10.34 -5.82 -92.88
N GLU A 272 -10.48 -4.50 -92.81
CA GLU A 272 -10.46 -3.61 -93.96
C GLU A 272 -9.09 -3.62 -94.65
N ALA A 273 -7.99 -3.58 -93.88
CA ALA A 273 -6.64 -3.70 -94.41
C ALA A 273 -6.38 -5.08 -95.05
N THR A 274 -6.92 -6.17 -94.49
CA THR A 274 -6.83 -7.50 -95.10
C THR A 274 -7.67 -7.61 -96.36
N ASN A 275 -8.88 -7.05 -96.38
CA ASN A 275 -9.75 -7.02 -97.56
C ASN A 275 -9.12 -6.15 -98.67
N ALA A 276 -8.51 -5.03 -98.33
CA ALA A 276 -7.76 -4.20 -99.27
C ALA A 276 -6.52 -4.94 -99.82
N ARG A 277 -5.82 -5.70 -98.98
CA ARG A 277 -4.68 -6.53 -99.38
C ARG A 277 -5.10 -7.68 -100.29
N GLU A 278 -6.21 -8.34 -99.99
CA GLU A 278 -6.79 -9.38 -100.84
C GLU A 278 -7.28 -8.82 -102.17
N ALA A 279 -7.90 -7.64 -102.18
CA ALA A 279 -8.28 -6.95 -103.41
C ALA A 279 -7.06 -6.59 -104.27
N LEU A 280 -5.98 -6.09 -103.67
CA LEU A 280 -4.72 -5.82 -104.36
C LEU A 280 -4.05 -7.11 -104.88
N LEU A 281 -4.13 -8.21 -104.12
CA LEU A 281 -3.65 -9.53 -104.56
C LEU A 281 -4.46 -10.02 -105.76
N GLN A 282 -5.79 -9.97 -105.71
CA GLN A 282 -6.65 -10.35 -106.83
C GLN A 282 -6.43 -9.45 -108.06
N GLU A 283 -6.15 -8.16 -107.86
CA GLU A 283 -5.79 -7.24 -108.94
C GLU A 283 -4.42 -7.60 -109.53
N SER A 284 -3.45 -7.98 -108.69
CA SER A 284 -2.14 -8.44 -109.15
C SER A 284 -2.22 -9.78 -109.89
N GLU A 285 -3.10 -10.69 -109.46
CA GLU A 285 -3.36 -11.96 -110.14
C GLU A 285 -4.07 -11.75 -111.46
N ARG A 286 -5.06 -10.84 -111.54
CA ARG A 286 -5.70 -10.44 -112.81
C ARG A 286 -4.71 -9.76 -113.76
N ARG A 287 -3.79 -8.94 -113.26
CA ARG A 287 -2.72 -8.34 -114.06
C ARG A 287 -1.73 -9.39 -114.55
N ALA A 288 -1.32 -10.33 -113.69
CA ALA A 288 -0.46 -11.45 -114.07
C ALA A 288 -1.15 -12.40 -115.08
N GLU A 289 -2.46 -12.61 -114.97
CA GLU A 289 -3.24 -13.43 -115.90
C GLU A 289 -3.50 -12.69 -117.23
N ALA A 290 -3.67 -11.37 -117.19
CA ALA A 290 -3.72 -10.52 -118.39
C ALA A 290 -2.35 -10.45 -119.09
N GLU A 291 -1.25 -10.37 -118.33
CA GLU A 291 0.12 -10.46 -118.86
C GLU A 291 0.42 -11.85 -119.40
N LYS A 292 -0.09 -12.92 -118.78
CA LYS A 292 0.00 -14.29 -119.30
C LYS A 292 -0.81 -14.46 -120.59
N LYS A 293 -2.01 -13.91 -120.69
CA LYS A 293 -2.80 -13.89 -121.93
C LYS A 293 -2.17 -13.03 -123.02
N ALA A 294 -1.51 -11.92 -122.67
CA ALA A 294 -0.72 -11.11 -123.60
C ALA A 294 0.57 -11.83 -124.04
N ALA A 295 1.20 -12.60 -123.15
CA ALA A 295 2.33 -13.47 -123.47
C ALA A 295 1.89 -14.64 -124.38
N GLU A 296 0.75 -15.27 -124.10
CA GLU A 296 0.15 -16.32 -124.92
C GLU A 296 -0.24 -15.79 -126.31
N ALA A 297 -0.85 -14.60 -126.40
CA ALA A 297 -1.15 -13.93 -127.67
C ALA A 297 0.11 -13.49 -128.45
N THR A 298 1.22 -13.22 -127.77
CA THR A 298 2.51 -12.93 -128.43
C THR A 298 3.26 -14.20 -128.84
N THR A 299 3.06 -15.33 -128.16
CA THR A 299 3.57 -16.65 -128.59
C THR A 299 2.74 -17.26 -129.73
N GLU A 300 1.42 -17.08 -129.76
CA GLU A 300 0.57 -17.48 -130.89
C GLU A 300 0.88 -16.64 -132.13
N ARG A 301 1.07 -15.32 -131.97
CA ARG A 301 1.55 -14.47 -133.08
C ARG A 301 3.00 -14.77 -133.51
N ARG A 302 3.88 -15.22 -132.61
CA ARG A 302 5.25 -15.64 -132.96
C ARG A 302 5.29 -16.98 -133.70
N THR A 303 4.48 -17.96 -133.31
CA THR A 303 4.44 -19.28 -133.98
C THR A 303 3.73 -19.22 -135.34
N GLU A 304 2.79 -18.29 -135.53
CA GLU A 304 2.16 -18.00 -136.82
C GLU A 304 3.03 -17.11 -137.74
N ALA A 305 3.90 -16.25 -137.15
CA ALA A 305 4.92 -15.50 -137.86
C ALA A 305 6.16 -16.35 -138.24
N GLU A 306 6.54 -17.34 -137.43
CA GLU A 306 7.64 -18.28 -137.74
C GLU A 306 7.26 -19.27 -138.87
N LYS A 307 5.97 -19.64 -139.01
CA LYS A 307 5.47 -20.38 -140.18
C LYS A 307 5.49 -19.57 -141.48
N LYS A 308 5.18 -18.27 -141.42
CA LYS A 308 5.24 -17.36 -142.59
C LYS A 308 6.66 -16.88 -142.90
N ALA A 309 7.57 -16.88 -141.93
CA ALA A 309 8.99 -16.54 -142.12
C ALA A 309 9.81 -17.67 -142.75
N ALA A 310 9.40 -18.94 -142.62
CA ALA A 310 10.03 -20.08 -143.30
C ALA A 310 9.67 -20.18 -144.80
N GLU A 311 8.50 -19.68 -145.22
CA GLU A 311 8.09 -19.62 -146.64
C GLU A 311 8.57 -18.33 -147.35
N ALA A 312 8.87 -17.27 -146.58
CA ALA A 312 9.42 -16.01 -147.09
C ALA A 312 10.96 -16.00 -147.19
N THR A 313 11.69 -16.90 -146.51
CA THR A 313 13.16 -16.95 -146.53
C THR A 313 13.74 -17.58 -147.80
N THR A 314 12.95 -18.31 -148.60
CA THR A 314 13.35 -18.81 -149.93
C THR A 314 13.01 -17.86 -151.10
N LEU A 315 12.24 -16.78 -150.86
CA LEU A 315 11.88 -15.78 -151.88
C LEU A 315 12.61 -14.42 -151.68
N VAL A 316 13.18 -14.19 -150.49
CA VAL A 316 13.92 -12.96 -150.13
C VAL A 316 15.41 -13.02 -150.53
N GLU A 317 16.00 -14.18 -150.79
CA GLU A 317 17.37 -14.28 -151.33
C GLU A 317 17.47 -13.92 -152.82
N THR A 318 16.37 -13.98 -153.59
CA THR A 318 16.32 -13.53 -155.00
C THR A 318 15.89 -12.08 -155.18
N LEU A 319 15.24 -11.46 -154.18
CA LEU A 319 14.78 -10.05 -154.23
C LEU A 319 15.71 -9.06 -153.51
N ARG A 320 16.66 -9.55 -152.69
CA ARG A 320 17.69 -8.70 -152.05
C ARG A 320 18.70 -8.09 -153.04
N ALA A 321 18.86 -8.68 -154.23
CA ALA A 321 19.78 -8.17 -155.25
C ALA A 321 19.21 -6.99 -156.08
N ASP A 322 17.88 -6.81 -156.11
CA ASP A 322 17.23 -5.76 -156.91
C ASP A 322 16.69 -4.57 -156.08
N VAL A 323 16.43 -4.73 -154.77
CA VAL A 323 15.94 -3.65 -153.88
C VAL A 323 17.06 -2.78 -153.27
N GLU A 324 18.32 -3.22 -153.32
CA GLU A 324 19.48 -2.38 -152.94
C GLU A 324 19.81 -1.29 -153.99
N ARG A 325 19.21 -1.33 -155.20
CA ARG A 325 19.31 -0.23 -156.18
C ARG A 325 18.21 0.84 -156.04
N GLU A 326 17.04 0.54 -155.49
CA GLU A 326 15.94 1.53 -155.34
C GLU A 326 15.93 2.24 -153.97
N ARG A 327 16.70 1.74 -152.99
CA ARG A 327 16.83 2.36 -151.65
C ARG A 327 17.74 3.60 -151.61
N GLN A 328 18.54 3.86 -152.66
CA GLN A 328 19.33 5.10 -152.78
C GLN A 328 18.54 6.28 -153.37
N GLU A 329 17.33 6.09 -153.88
CA GLU A 329 16.53 7.18 -154.49
C GLU A 329 15.33 7.66 -153.64
N LEU A 330 14.92 6.96 -152.58
CA LEU A 330 13.73 7.32 -151.77
C LEU A 330 14.02 7.80 -150.34
N LEU A 331 15.29 8.00 -149.96
CA LEU A 331 15.69 8.72 -148.73
C LEU A 331 15.90 10.23 -148.96
N GLN A 332 15.23 10.79 -149.98
CA GLN A 332 14.78 12.16 -149.98
C GLN A 332 13.25 12.15 -150.04
N GLN A 333 12.63 12.72 -149.02
CA GLN A 333 11.21 13.06 -148.85
C GLN A 333 10.44 12.23 -147.82
N ASN A 334 10.17 12.92 -146.70
CA ASN A 334 9.06 12.72 -145.77
C ASN A 334 9.25 11.55 -144.78
N ILE A 335 9.36 11.76 -143.47
CA ILE A 335 8.44 12.54 -142.64
C ILE A 335 9.20 13.34 -141.56
N SER A 336 9.23 14.65 -141.74
CA SER A 336 9.21 15.68 -140.72
C SER A 336 7.85 15.70 -140.02
N GLY A 337 7.78 15.83 -138.68
CA GLY A 337 6.47 16.10 -138.07
C GLY A 337 6.26 16.09 -136.55
N SER A 338 7.25 15.89 -135.68
CA SER A 338 7.19 16.37 -134.28
C SER A 338 8.59 16.34 -133.65
N ASP A 339 8.90 17.40 -132.90
CA ASP A 339 10.24 17.76 -132.44
C ASP A 339 10.76 16.77 -131.36
N PRO A 340 11.90 16.08 -131.56
CA PRO A 340 12.52 15.21 -130.55
C PRO A 340 12.84 15.95 -129.24
N CYS A 341 13.03 17.27 -129.29
CA CYS A 341 13.20 18.10 -128.09
C CYS A 341 11.92 18.20 -127.27
N LEU A 342 10.74 18.33 -127.89
CA LEU A 342 9.46 18.46 -127.17
C LEU A 342 9.02 17.17 -126.49
N GLN A 343 9.26 16.00 -127.09
CA GLN A 343 9.00 14.72 -126.42
C GLN A 343 9.93 14.48 -125.22
N ARG A 344 11.19 14.90 -125.33
CA ARG A 344 12.18 14.75 -124.25
C ARG A 344 11.92 15.75 -123.11
N ILE A 345 11.46 16.96 -123.42
CA ILE A 345 10.99 17.95 -122.44
C ILE A 345 9.74 17.46 -121.71
N ALA A 346 8.73 16.93 -122.40
CA ALA A 346 7.51 16.43 -121.76
C ALA A 346 7.74 15.23 -120.81
N ILE A 347 8.70 14.34 -121.14
CA ILE A 347 9.09 13.23 -120.25
C ILE A 347 9.86 13.75 -119.03
N LEU A 348 10.75 14.73 -119.21
CA LEU A 348 11.50 15.35 -118.12
C LEU A 348 10.60 16.20 -117.21
N GLU A 349 9.63 16.92 -117.76
CA GLU A 349 8.64 17.71 -117.01
C GLU A 349 7.74 16.80 -116.17
N ASN A 350 7.24 15.69 -116.72
CA ASN A 350 6.46 14.72 -115.93
C ASN A 350 7.30 14.01 -114.86
N SER A 351 8.58 13.71 -115.14
CA SER A 351 9.51 13.14 -114.17
C SER A 351 9.83 14.12 -113.03
N LEU A 352 10.05 15.40 -113.34
CA LEU A 352 10.33 16.45 -112.35
C LEU A 352 9.09 16.80 -111.52
N VAL A 353 7.91 16.82 -112.11
CA VAL A 353 6.64 17.03 -111.39
C VAL A 353 6.33 15.84 -110.47
N SER A 354 6.49 14.60 -110.95
CA SER A 354 6.34 13.39 -110.11
C SER A 354 7.37 13.32 -108.98
N ASP A 355 8.63 13.66 -109.23
CA ASP A 355 9.68 13.67 -108.20
C ASP A 355 9.46 14.80 -107.17
N THR A 356 8.99 15.97 -107.60
CA THR A 356 8.67 17.07 -106.68
C THR A 356 7.45 16.74 -105.82
N GLU A 357 6.41 16.12 -106.38
CA GLU A 357 5.25 15.65 -105.61
C GLU A 357 5.61 14.52 -104.63
N ALA A 358 6.43 13.55 -105.06
CA ALA A 358 6.91 12.47 -104.19
C ALA A 358 7.78 13.02 -103.05
N ARG A 359 8.65 14.00 -103.34
CA ARG A 359 9.49 14.67 -102.34
C ARG A 359 8.68 15.49 -101.35
N LEU A 360 7.62 16.17 -101.80
CA LEU A 360 6.70 16.92 -100.93
C LEU A 360 5.88 16.00 -100.02
N ARG A 361 5.47 14.82 -100.52
CA ARG A 361 4.82 13.79 -99.69
C ARG A 361 5.78 13.20 -98.65
N LEU A 362 7.04 12.97 -99.03
CA LEU A 362 8.09 12.51 -98.12
C LEU A 362 8.43 13.54 -97.04
N GLU A 363 8.58 14.82 -97.39
CA GLU A 363 8.80 15.90 -96.42
C GLU A 363 7.65 16.00 -95.42
N LYS A 364 6.40 15.99 -95.88
CA LYS A 364 5.23 15.96 -95.00
C LYS A 364 5.20 14.73 -94.09
N SER A 365 5.56 13.55 -94.60
CA SER A 365 5.61 12.33 -93.79
C SER A 365 6.74 12.35 -92.75
N LEU A 366 7.90 12.92 -93.08
CA LEU A 366 9.04 13.08 -92.18
C LEU A 366 8.75 14.14 -91.11
N GLU A 367 8.08 15.22 -91.48
CA GLU A 367 7.65 16.28 -90.56
C GLU A 367 6.60 15.72 -89.58
N LYS A 368 5.61 14.97 -90.07
CA LYS A 368 4.64 14.26 -89.24
C LYS A 368 5.31 13.23 -88.30
N ALA A 369 6.27 12.46 -88.80
CA ALA A 369 7.02 11.51 -87.98
C ALA A 369 7.92 12.20 -86.94
N ARG A 370 8.44 13.39 -87.22
CA ARG A 370 9.19 14.22 -86.25
C ARG A 370 8.27 14.77 -85.17
N GLU A 371 7.10 15.28 -85.53
CA GLU A 371 6.10 15.75 -84.57
C GLU A 371 5.60 14.62 -83.66
N GLU A 372 5.30 13.45 -84.22
CA GLU A 372 4.91 12.25 -83.46
C GLU A 372 6.05 11.76 -82.54
N SER A 373 7.30 11.74 -83.03
CA SER A 373 8.46 11.41 -82.20
C SER A 373 8.71 12.44 -81.09
N GLN A 374 8.43 13.73 -81.32
CA GLN A 374 8.60 14.78 -80.33
C GLN A 374 7.50 14.67 -79.26
N LYS A 375 6.25 14.46 -79.66
CA LYS A 375 5.14 14.17 -78.73
C LYS A 375 5.42 12.93 -77.87
N ALA A 376 5.89 11.83 -78.47
CA ALA A 376 6.24 10.62 -77.74
C ALA A 376 7.37 10.85 -76.72
N ARG A 377 8.33 11.74 -77.02
CA ARG A 377 9.39 12.13 -76.06
C ARG A 377 8.85 12.99 -74.93
N GLU A 378 7.97 13.94 -75.21
CA GLU A 378 7.32 14.78 -74.20
C GLU A 378 6.41 13.96 -73.27
N GLU A 379 5.64 13.02 -73.81
CA GLU A 379 4.81 12.08 -73.05
C GLU A 379 5.67 11.14 -72.19
N SER A 380 6.76 10.61 -72.75
CA SER A 380 7.71 9.80 -71.98
C SER A 380 8.40 10.60 -70.87
N GLN A 381 8.66 11.89 -71.08
CA GLN A 381 9.27 12.76 -70.08
C GLN A 381 8.28 13.08 -68.97
N LYS A 382 7.03 13.42 -69.30
CA LYS A 382 5.94 13.60 -68.33
C LYS A 382 5.70 12.34 -67.49
N ALA A 383 5.64 11.16 -68.12
CA ALA A 383 5.49 9.90 -67.40
C ALA A 383 6.66 9.62 -66.43
N ARG A 384 7.88 10.04 -66.76
CA ARG A 384 9.04 9.93 -65.86
C ARG A 384 8.95 10.91 -64.68
N GLU A 385 8.52 12.15 -64.93
CA GLU A 385 8.33 13.16 -63.89
C GLU A 385 7.20 12.76 -62.93
N GLU A 386 6.08 12.24 -63.44
CA GLU A 386 4.98 11.71 -62.64
C GLU A 386 5.41 10.48 -61.83
N SER A 387 6.19 9.57 -62.43
CA SER A 387 6.76 8.43 -61.72
C SER A 387 7.74 8.84 -60.63
N GLN A 388 8.56 9.88 -60.86
CA GLN A 388 9.47 10.41 -59.83
C GLN A 388 8.69 11.08 -58.69
N LYS A 389 7.69 11.91 -58.99
CA LYS A 389 6.81 12.50 -57.98
C LYS A 389 6.10 11.44 -57.14
N ALA A 390 5.51 10.42 -57.77
CA ALA A 390 4.85 9.32 -57.06
C ALA A 390 5.83 8.54 -56.16
N ARG A 391 7.09 8.37 -56.58
CA ARG A 391 8.13 7.75 -55.75
C ARG A 391 8.55 8.62 -54.57
N GLU A 392 8.65 9.93 -54.76
CA GLU A 392 8.95 10.88 -53.68
C GLU A 392 7.79 10.96 -52.67
N GLU A 393 6.55 11.03 -53.15
CA GLU A 393 5.35 10.98 -52.31
C GLU A 393 5.28 9.69 -51.50
N ALA A 394 5.47 8.53 -52.14
CA ALA A 394 5.50 7.24 -51.44
C ALA A 394 6.64 7.16 -50.42
N ARG A 395 7.81 7.77 -50.70
CA ARG A 395 8.92 7.82 -49.75
C ARG A 395 8.57 8.69 -48.54
N LEU A 396 7.99 9.87 -48.76
CA LEU A 396 7.55 10.76 -47.68
C LEU A 396 6.47 10.11 -46.82
N GLU A 397 5.53 9.39 -47.43
CA GLU A 397 4.49 8.63 -46.73
C GLU A 397 5.10 7.54 -45.83
N VAL A 398 6.10 6.81 -46.33
CA VAL A 398 6.84 5.80 -45.53
C VAL A 398 7.62 6.45 -44.40
N GLU A 399 8.26 7.60 -44.63
CA GLU A 399 8.98 8.34 -43.58
C GLU A 399 8.02 8.85 -42.49
N ARG A 400 6.83 9.33 -42.86
CA ARG A 400 5.76 9.69 -41.91
C ARG A 400 5.27 8.49 -41.11
N ALA A 401 4.93 7.39 -41.78
CA ALA A 401 4.49 6.16 -41.12
C ALA A 401 5.55 5.61 -40.15
N ARG A 402 6.85 5.74 -40.49
CA ARG A 402 7.95 5.40 -39.57
C ARG A 402 8.04 6.34 -38.37
N ALA A 403 7.82 7.63 -38.57
CA ALA A 403 7.79 8.60 -37.47
C ALA A 403 6.63 8.29 -36.51
N ASP A 404 5.44 8.01 -37.03
CA ASP A 404 4.26 7.64 -36.25
C ASP A 404 4.47 6.32 -35.49
N ALA A 405 5.08 5.32 -36.14
CA ALA A 405 5.44 4.06 -35.49
C ALA A 405 6.47 4.26 -34.36
N ASN A 406 7.45 5.14 -34.54
CA ASN A 406 8.43 5.46 -33.49
C ASN A 406 7.78 6.21 -32.32
N MET A 407 6.87 7.15 -32.59
CA MET A 407 6.11 7.85 -31.57
C MET A 407 5.25 6.90 -30.75
N THR A 408 4.49 6.03 -31.41
CA THR A 408 3.66 5.02 -30.72
C THR A 408 4.50 4.03 -29.92
N MET A 409 5.68 3.64 -30.39
CA MET A 409 6.63 2.82 -29.59
C MET A 409 7.15 3.57 -28.35
N GLN A 410 7.43 4.87 -28.46
CA GLN A 410 7.86 5.68 -27.31
C GLN A 410 6.74 5.84 -26.28
N GLU A 411 5.51 6.09 -26.74
CA GLU A 411 4.32 6.14 -25.87
C GLU A 411 4.10 4.79 -25.17
N LEU A 412 4.23 3.68 -25.89
CA LEU A 412 4.14 2.34 -25.31
C LEU A 412 5.22 2.10 -24.25
N ALA A 413 6.47 2.52 -24.49
CA ALA A 413 7.55 2.41 -23.51
C ALA A 413 7.26 3.24 -22.25
N GLN A 414 6.71 4.45 -22.40
CA GLN A 414 6.29 5.27 -21.25
C GLN A 414 5.16 4.63 -20.46
N VAL A 415 4.18 4.04 -21.13
CA VAL A 415 3.09 3.30 -20.48
C VAL A 415 3.65 2.10 -19.71
N LEU A 416 4.56 1.34 -20.29
CA LEU A 416 5.22 0.21 -19.62
C LEU A 416 5.98 0.66 -18.37
N HIS A 417 6.76 1.73 -18.44
CA HIS A 417 7.45 2.27 -17.26
C HIS A 417 6.47 2.69 -16.16
N ARG A 418 5.36 3.35 -16.50
CA ARG A 418 4.33 3.71 -15.51
C ARG A 418 3.69 2.46 -14.88
N VAL A 419 3.49 1.40 -15.66
CA VAL A 419 2.98 0.12 -15.14
C VAL A 419 3.95 -0.47 -14.12
N ASP A 420 5.26 -0.43 -14.39
CA ASP A 420 6.28 -0.88 -13.45
C ASP A 420 6.27 -0.04 -12.15
N ASP A 421 6.16 1.29 -12.27
CA ASP A 421 6.05 2.19 -11.11
C ASP A 421 4.81 1.87 -10.27
N PHE A 422 3.66 1.61 -10.91
CA PHE A 422 2.44 1.19 -10.21
C PHE A 422 2.58 -0.18 -9.55
N GLN A 423 3.30 -1.12 -10.18
CA GLN A 423 3.58 -2.42 -9.56
C GLN A 423 4.47 -2.28 -8.32
N SER A 424 5.48 -1.42 -8.36
CA SER A 424 6.31 -1.12 -7.19
C SER A 424 5.46 -0.51 -6.07
N ALA A 425 4.68 0.53 -6.38
CA ALA A 425 3.82 1.19 -5.40
C ALA A 425 2.78 0.24 -4.79
N LEU A 426 2.20 -0.66 -5.60
CA LEU A 426 1.29 -1.71 -5.12
C LEU A 426 1.98 -2.67 -4.16
N THR A 427 3.23 -3.05 -4.46
CA THR A 427 4.01 -3.96 -3.62
C THR A 427 4.35 -3.31 -2.28
N ASP A 428 4.76 -2.03 -2.30
CA ASP A 428 5.02 -1.26 -1.09
C ASP A 428 3.74 -1.08 -0.24
N ALA A 429 2.61 -0.79 -0.88
CA ALA A 429 1.33 -0.66 -0.20
C ALA A 429 0.88 -1.98 0.46
N ARG A 430 1.11 -3.12 -0.20
CA ARG A 430 0.85 -4.45 0.39
C ARG A 430 1.72 -4.72 1.61
N ALA A 431 3.01 -4.42 1.52
CA ALA A 431 3.92 -4.58 2.65
C ALA A 431 3.54 -3.68 3.85
N GLN A 432 3.07 -2.46 3.59
CA GLN A 432 2.56 -1.57 4.65
C GLN A 432 1.27 -2.11 5.28
N LEU A 433 0.38 -2.68 4.48
CA LEU A 433 -0.87 -3.28 4.96
C LEU A 433 -0.58 -4.49 5.86
N GLU A 434 0.29 -5.40 5.42
CA GLU A 434 0.71 -6.56 6.21
C GLU A 434 1.34 -6.16 7.56
N ARG A 435 2.17 -5.10 7.57
CA ARG A 435 2.74 -4.56 8.83
C ARG A 435 1.66 -4.05 9.77
N ARG A 436 0.67 -3.32 9.25
CA ARG A 436 -0.43 -2.79 10.08
C ARG A 436 -1.36 -3.89 10.59
N GLU A 437 -1.58 -4.94 9.80
CA GLU A 437 -2.32 -6.12 10.25
C GLU A 437 -1.59 -6.80 11.41
N ALA A 438 -0.28 -7.01 11.31
CA ALA A 438 0.53 -7.56 12.40
C ALA A 438 0.51 -6.69 13.66
N GLU A 439 0.62 -5.36 13.52
CA GLU A 439 0.50 -4.42 14.65
C GLU A 439 -0.89 -4.48 15.32
N LEU A 440 -1.96 -4.62 14.54
CA LEU A 440 -3.33 -4.76 15.06
C LEU A 440 -3.52 -6.08 15.80
N GLU A 441 -3.01 -7.19 15.27
CA GLU A 441 -3.03 -8.48 15.94
C GLU A 441 -2.28 -8.44 17.27
N GLN A 442 -1.10 -7.81 17.29
CA GLN A 442 -0.33 -7.61 18.53
C GLN A 442 -1.14 -6.81 19.56
N ARG A 443 -1.72 -5.67 19.15
CA ARG A 443 -2.53 -4.83 20.05
C ARG A 443 -3.78 -5.54 20.56
N LEU A 444 -4.41 -6.37 19.74
CA LEU A 444 -5.54 -7.20 20.17
C LEU A 444 -5.10 -8.23 21.22
N GLY A 445 -3.94 -8.86 21.05
CA GLY A 445 -3.36 -9.75 22.04
C GLY A 445 -3.04 -9.04 23.36
N GLU A 446 -2.40 -7.86 23.30
CA GLU A 446 -2.13 -7.02 24.48
C GLU A 446 -3.42 -6.63 25.21
N LYS A 447 -4.46 -6.24 24.46
CA LYS A 447 -5.78 -5.93 25.02
C LYS A 447 -6.38 -7.12 25.75
N GLN A 448 -6.37 -8.32 25.16
CA GLN A 448 -6.90 -9.53 25.80
C GLN A 448 -6.13 -9.87 27.10
N ASN A 449 -4.81 -9.72 27.09
CA ASN A 449 -3.98 -9.91 28.28
C ASN A 449 -4.33 -8.91 29.39
N LEU A 450 -4.53 -7.63 29.04
CA LEU A 450 -4.96 -6.60 29.98
C LEU A 450 -6.36 -6.87 30.53
N GLU A 451 -7.30 -7.33 29.69
CA GLU A 451 -8.65 -7.73 30.13
C GLU A 451 -8.59 -8.90 31.13
N PHE A 452 -7.74 -9.90 30.88
CA PHE A 452 -7.52 -11.01 31.81
C PHE A 452 -6.95 -10.53 33.15
N MET A 453 -5.90 -9.71 33.14
CA MET A 453 -5.32 -9.14 34.36
C MET A 453 -6.30 -8.25 35.12
N LEU A 454 -7.17 -7.52 34.42
CA LEU A 454 -8.20 -6.70 35.02
C LEU A 454 -9.28 -7.56 35.70
N GLU A 455 -9.67 -8.68 35.09
CA GLU A 455 -10.58 -9.66 35.70
C GLU A 455 -9.99 -10.25 36.99
N ASP A 456 -8.72 -10.65 36.96
CA ASP A 456 -8.02 -11.14 38.15
C ASP A 456 -7.97 -10.08 39.27
N CYS A 457 -7.60 -8.84 38.94
CA CYS A 457 -7.61 -7.73 39.88
C CYS A 457 -9.00 -7.46 40.48
N MET A 458 -10.06 -7.54 39.67
CA MET A 458 -11.43 -7.37 40.15
C MET A 458 -11.85 -8.50 41.11
N ASN A 459 -11.47 -9.73 40.80
CA ASN A 459 -11.73 -10.88 41.66
C ASN A 459 -10.98 -10.76 42.99
N GLU A 460 -9.70 -10.36 42.97
CA GLU A 460 -8.91 -10.12 44.17
C GLU A 460 -9.50 -8.99 45.02
N ASN A 461 -9.89 -7.88 44.40
CA ASN A 461 -10.57 -6.78 45.10
C ASN A 461 -11.88 -7.24 45.76
N ARG A 462 -12.65 -8.11 45.11
CA ARG A 462 -13.85 -8.70 45.70
C ARG A 462 -13.52 -9.57 46.90
N ASN A 463 -12.51 -10.43 46.79
CA ASN A 463 -12.07 -11.29 47.89
C ASN A 463 -11.56 -10.47 49.09
N LEU A 464 -10.79 -9.41 48.84
CA LEU A 464 -10.33 -8.48 49.87
C LEU A 464 -11.49 -7.76 50.54
N ALA A 465 -12.49 -7.30 49.77
CA ALA A 465 -13.68 -6.68 50.34
C ALA A 465 -14.48 -7.66 51.22
N GLU A 466 -14.57 -8.93 50.85
CA GLU A 466 -15.19 -9.98 51.67
C GLU A 466 -14.38 -10.26 52.94
N ALA A 467 -13.06 -10.35 52.84
CA ALA A 467 -12.15 -10.52 53.98
C ALA A 467 -12.28 -9.36 54.99
N VAL A 468 -12.30 -8.11 54.50
CA VAL A 468 -12.52 -6.93 55.34
C VAL A 468 -13.86 -7.02 56.08
N ARG A 469 -14.93 -7.48 55.43
CA ARG A 469 -16.24 -7.66 56.08
C ARG A 469 -16.23 -8.78 57.14
N VAL A 470 -15.45 -9.84 56.96
CA VAL A 470 -15.28 -10.89 57.97
C VAL A 470 -14.55 -10.32 59.18
N VAL A 471 -13.40 -9.69 58.98
CA VAL A 471 -12.60 -9.08 60.05
C VAL A 471 -13.41 -8.02 60.82
N GLN A 472 -14.20 -7.20 60.11
CA GLN A 472 -15.07 -6.21 60.75
C GLN A 472 -16.11 -6.86 61.68
N ARG A 473 -16.73 -7.97 61.24
CA ARG A 473 -17.70 -8.72 62.06
C ARG A 473 -17.05 -9.35 63.28
N GLU A 474 -15.91 -10.02 63.10
CA GLU A 474 -15.16 -10.62 64.21
C GLU A 474 -14.73 -9.56 65.23
N ARG A 475 -14.29 -8.38 64.75
CA ARG A 475 -13.98 -7.24 65.63
C ARG A 475 -15.21 -6.81 66.43
N ASP A 476 -16.36 -6.63 65.77
CA ASP A 476 -17.59 -6.19 66.43
C ASP A 476 -18.10 -7.23 67.45
N GLU A 477 -17.98 -8.52 67.14
CA GLU A 477 -18.27 -9.64 68.06
C GLU A 477 -17.35 -9.58 69.29
N LEU A 478 -16.04 -9.50 69.10
CA LEU A 478 -15.06 -9.39 70.19
C LEU A 478 -15.26 -8.13 71.04
N GLU A 479 -15.60 -6.98 70.42
CA GLU A 479 -15.95 -5.77 71.14
C GLU A 479 -17.20 -5.97 72.01
N SER A 480 -18.21 -6.67 71.48
CA SER A 480 -19.45 -6.95 72.20
C SER A 480 -19.21 -7.88 73.40
N GLU A 481 -18.39 -8.92 73.23
CA GLU A 481 -17.96 -9.83 74.29
C GLU A 481 -17.15 -9.09 75.36
N ASN A 482 -16.21 -8.23 74.94
CA ASN A 482 -15.42 -7.43 75.87
C ASN A 482 -16.30 -6.49 76.69
N ARG A 483 -17.31 -5.85 76.07
CA ARG A 483 -18.30 -5.03 76.79
C ARG A 483 -19.11 -5.86 77.77
N ALA A 484 -19.56 -7.06 77.39
CA ALA A 484 -20.30 -7.97 78.27
C ALA A 484 -19.46 -8.37 79.49
N LEU A 485 -18.20 -8.75 79.28
CA LEU A 485 -17.26 -9.07 80.36
C LEU A 485 -17.02 -7.88 81.30
N ARG A 486 -16.88 -6.66 80.78
CA ARG A 486 -16.74 -5.45 81.61
C ARG A 486 -17.98 -5.19 82.46
N ILE A 487 -19.18 -5.40 81.91
CA ILE A 487 -20.44 -5.26 82.65
C ILE A 487 -20.55 -6.32 83.75
N ASP A 488 -20.26 -7.58 83.42
CA ASP A 488 -20.31 -8.68 84.38
C ASP A 488 -19.30 -8.49 85.52
N TYR A 489 -18.07 -8.10 85.18
CA TYR A 489 -17.04 -7.76 86.15
C TYR A 489 -17.48 -6.63 87.09
N ARG A 490 -18.09 -5.56 86.55
CA ARG A 490 -18.62 -4.45 87.37
C ARG A 490 -19.73 -4.92 88.31
N ARG A 491 -20.66 -5.77 87.86
CA ARG A 491 -21.70 -6.35 88.73
C ARG A 491 -21.10 -7.14 89.88
N ARG A 492 -20.11 -8.00 89.61
CA ARG A 492 -19.42 -8.77 90.66
C ARG A 492 -18.69 -7.89 91.67
N LEU A 493 -18.19 -6.73 91.25
CA LEU A 493 -17.60 -5.75 92.17
C LEU A 493 -18.65 -5.01 93.01
N GLU A 494 -19.87 -4.86 92.53
CA GLU A 494 -20.98 -4.24 93.27
C GLU A 494 -21.66 -5.21 94.26
N GLU A 495 -21.58 -6.53 94.00
CA GLU A 495 -22.14 -7.59 94.85
C GLU A 495 -21.24 -8.00 96.04
N ASN A 496 -19.94 -7.70 95.97
CA ASN A 496 -18.97 -7.92 97.06
C ASN A 496 -18.73 -6.62 97.84
#